data_AF-A0ABD3R953-F1
#
_entry.id   AF-A0ABD3R953-F1
#
_cell.length_a   1.000
_cell.length_b   1.000
_cell.length_c   1.000
_cell.angle_alpha   90.00
_cell.angle_beta   90.00
_cell.angle_gamma   90.00
#
_symmetry.space_group_name_H-M   'P 1'
#
loop_
_entity.id
_entity.type
_entity.pdbx_description
1 polymer ?
#
loop_
_entity_poly.entity_id
_entity_poly.type
_entity_poly.pdbx_seq_one_letter_code
_entity_poly.pdbx_strand_id
1 'polypeptide(L)'
;MLETMTKDRTTATVESIEHGQPRRRIVVAASATGRGGASSSPPQQQRHLIKRQDGDLKGHPVTRRQRALSVVRQKFRRFEWTVPFLLAAIASVLVILQIWGGSVEIQIQPAALRCSSFGGVLRSSLFSYGRQSSRSRQSPAKIILVASHLRHGSDGQLRLRIIEHNLRMLSQSSSTGARDSLARDNPDSIKCIIIFSLDQAAKNAAIRAMINVWRNGSVADLITDVMYVPNDAILVDAAKWMRALYDILPEIRRSDARVMLINDSFLLTRDTPELWDDACGEVCGLVWTADESDPARHIQSYMRTLSSCAVEKYMAFYEQSKGRVHNVNELIVLFEINLDWAMRGKGLRLGGGKRGNGRDTDVSAIYEYAGAHPDEDKAQKVLMSQGYPAIKLKKFFVTDDPWLSMNETSRPQLPPSFSTAIYKKTNHDLNHLSDPDLERHFIMFGKNEDRIYSGTLPLLMKDWLRKELIRIEGDNQDKDRRRKRGSGKEVESTMAILEEYLAALNRDIIGEKKNHEGVGGK
;
A
#
# COMPACT_ATOMS: atom_id res chain seq x y z
N MET A 1 -41.05 -44.56 37.30
CA MET A 1 -40.25 -43.42 36.85
C MET A 1 -38.81 -43.92 36.76
N LEU A 2 -38.40 -44.60 35.68
CA LEU A 2 -37.96 -44.05 34.37
C LEU A 2 -36.85 -43.00 34.60
N GLU A 3 -35.64 -43.07 34.02
CA GLU A 3 -35.21 -43.78 32.82
C GLU A 3 -33.67 -43.87 32.75
N THR A 4 -33.23 -44.86 32.00
CA THR A 4 -31.87 -45.33 31.68
C THR A 4 -30.95 -44.32 30.98
N MET A 5 -29.67 -44.27 31.38
CA MET A 5 -28.58 -43.66 30.60
C MET A 5 -27.87 -44.74 29.76
N THR A 6 -28.10 -44.72 28.45
CA THR A 6 -27.34 -45.46 27.44
C THR A 6 -26.13 -44.67 26.97
N LYS A 7 -24.98 -45.36 26.93
CA LYS A 7 -23.74 -44.95 26.25
C LYS A 7 -23.98 -44.88 24.75
N ASP A 8 -23.62 -43.77 24.13
CA ASP A 8 -23.33 -43.73 22.69
C ASP A 8 -21.85 -43.45 22.44
N ARG A 9 -21.25 -44.37 21.70
CA ARG A 9 -19.85 -44.43 21.29
C ARG A 9 -19.88 -44.35 19.77
N THR A 10 -19.71 -43.16 19.20
CA THR A 10 -19.65 -42.98 17.75
C THR A 10 -18.23 -43.23 17.25
N THR A 11 -18.01 -44.45 16.76
CA THR A 11 -16.94 -44.83 15.83
C THR A 11 -17.24 -44.24 14.45
N ALA A 12 -16.38 -43.34 13.96
CA ALA A 12 -16.37 -42.94 12.56
C ALA A 12 -15.43 -43.87 11.79
N THR A 13 -16.01 -44.67 10.91
CA THR A 13 -15.37 -45.47 9.87
C THR A 13 -14.78 -44.54 8.81
N VAL A 14 -13.47 -44.65 8.56
CA VAL A 14 -12.80 -44.04 7.42
C VAL A 14 -12.81 -45.05 6.28
N GLU A 15 -13.68 -44.85 5.30
CA GLU A 15 -13.64 -45.57 4.03
C GLU A 15 -12.51 -45.00 3.16
N SER A 16 -11.54 -45.85 2.87
CA SER A 16 -10.51 -45.65 1.85
C SER A 16 -11.12 -45.89 0.47
N ILE A 17 -11.14 -44.86 -0.39
CA ILE A 17 -11.35 -45.02 -1.83
C ILE A 17 -10.04 -44.69 -2.53
N GLU A 18 -9.27 -45.74 -2.80
CA GLU A 18 -8.26 -45.75 -3.86
C GLU A 18 -8.98 -45.76 -5.22
N HIS A 19 -8.68 -44.80 -6.10
CA HIS A 19 -8.74 -45.03 -7.55
C HIS A 19 -7.72 -44.14 -8.25
N GLY A 20 -6.61 -44.76 -8.65
CA GLY A 20 -5.72 -44.24 -9.67
C GLY A 20 -6.31 -44.47 -11.06
N GLN A 21 -5.98 -43.58 -12.00
CA GLN A 21 -5.48 -43.92 -13.34
C GLN A 21 -5.20 -42.63 -14.15
N PRO A 22 -4.28 -42.72 -15.15
CA PRO A 22 -3.48 -41.60 -15.61
C PRO A 22 -4.09 -40.89 -16.83
N ARG A 23 -3.94 -39.56 -16.91
CA ARG A 23 -4.30 -38.82 -18.12
C ARG A 23 -3.17 -38.83 -19.16
N ARG A 24 -3.59 -39.25 -20.35
CA ARG A 24 -2.82 -39.54 -21.56
C ARG A 24 -2.11 -38.31 -22.13
N ARG A 25 -0.88 -38.55 -22.62
CA ARG A 25 -0.22 -37.73 -23.64
C ARG A 25 -1.08 -37.72 -24.90
N ILE A 26 -1.35 -36.52 -25.42
CA ILE A 26 -1.75 -36.35 -26.82
C ILE A 26 -0.48 -36.08 -27.61
N VAL A 27 -0.11 -37.05 -28.43
CA VAL A 27 0.90 -36.94 -29.49
C VAL A 27 0.15 -36.48 -30.74
N VAL A 28 0.51 -35.33 -31.29
CA VAL A 28 0.12 -34.97 -32.66
C VAL A 28 1.36 -35.11 -33.52
N ALA A 29 1.35 -36.15 -34.36
CA ALA A 29 2.29 -36.32 -35.45
C ALA A 29 1.71 -35.64 -36.70
N ALA A 30 2.53 -34.83 -37.37
CA ALA A 30 2.34 -34.47 -38.76
C ALA A 30 3.61 -34.84 -39.53
N SER A 31 3.45 -35.75 -40.48
CA SER A 31 4.46 -36.24 -41.40
C SER A 31 4.41 -35.41 -42.69
N ALA A 32 5.58 -34.94 -43.15
CA ALA A 32 5.82 -34.66 -44.56
C ALA A 32 7.31 -34.87 -44.89
N THR A 33 7.57 -36.02 -45.51
CA THR A 33 8.50 -36.29 -46.64
C THR A 33 9.70 -35.37 -46.88
N GLY A 34 10.90 -35.98 -46.95
CA GLY A 34 12.04 -35.41 -47.69
C GLY A 34 13.34 -36.19 -47.48
N ARG A 35 13.69 -37.05 -48.44
CA ARG A 35 14.94 -37.84 -48.50
C ARG A 35 16.18 -36.96 -48.65
N GLY A 36 17.29 -37.41 -48.05
CA GLY A 36 18.59 -37.41 -48.74
C GLY A 36 19.79 -36.87 -47.96
N GLY A 37 20.83 -37.70 -47.85
CA GLY A 37 22.23 -37.25 -47.94
C GLY A 37 23.02 -37.16 -46.63
N ALA A 38 23.98 -38.06 -46.48
CA ALA A 38 24.96 -38.12 -45.40
C ALA A 38 25.96 -36.95 -45.40
N SER A 39 26.45 -36.56 -44.23
CA SER A 39 27.83 -36.09 -44.01
C SER A 39 28.09 -35.73 -42.53
N SER A 40 29.14 -36.32 -42.00
CA SER A 40 29.92 -36.01 -40.80
C SER A 40 30.04 -34.54 -40.38
N SER A 41 29.87 -34.27 -39.07
CA SER A 41 30.81 -33.54 -38.17
C SER A 41 30.07 -33.00 -36.92
N PRO A 42 30.72 -32.91 -35.74
CA PRO A 42 30.09 -32.41 -34.51
C PRO A 42 30.07 -30.87 -34.45
N PRO A 43 29.05 -30.22 -33.85
CA PRO A 43 29.00 -28.78 -33.79
C PRO A 43 29.84 -28.24 -32.61
N GLN A 44 30.79 -27.36 -32.94
CA GLN A 44 31.43 -26.45 -32.01
C GLN A 44 30.37 -25.54 -31.36
N GLN A 45 30.32 -25.56 -30.03
CA GLN A 45 29.60 -24.55 -29.24
C GLN A 45 30.35 -23.21 -29.35
N GLN A 46 29.80 -22.28 -30.14
CA GLN A 46 30.14 -20.86 -30.01
C GLN A 46 29.50 -20.32 -28.73
N ARG A 47 30.31 -20.16 -27.68
CA ARG A 47 29.96 -19.33 -26.52
C ARG A 47 30.06 -17.86 -26.94
N HIS A 48 28.92 -17.19 -27.05
CA HIS A 48 28.86 -15.74 -27.08
C HIS A 48 29.40 -15.18 -25.77
N LEU A 49 30.55 -14.51 -25.88
CA LEU A 49 31.20 -13.74 -24.85
C LEU A 49 30.38 -12.45 -24.64
N ILE A 50 29.44 -12.44 -23.70
CA ILE A 50 28.81 -11.20 -23.22
C ILE A 50 29.82 -10.51 -22.31
N LYS A 51 30.61 -9.59 -22.87
CA LYS A 51 31.33 -8.58 -22.10
C LYS A 51 30.30 -7.69 -21.39
N ARG A 52 30.20 -7.81 -20.06
CA ARG A 52 29.63 -6.75 -19.22
C ARG A 52 30.48 -5.50 -19.42
N GLN A 53 29.95 -4.51 -20.12
CA GLN A 53 30.40 -3.13 -20.02
C GLN A 53 29.69 -2.53 -18.80
N ASP A 54 30.46 -2.23 -17.76
CA ASP A 54 30.07 -1.29 -16.73
C ASP A 54 29.98 0.09 -17.39
N GLY A 55 28.79 0.44 -17.85
CA GLY A 55 28.46 1.77 -18.34
C GLY A 55 28.14 2.67 -17.15
N ASP A 56 29.03 3.64 -16.90
CA ASP A 56 28.76 4.81 -16.07
C ASP A 56 27.40 5.43 -16.45
N LEU A 57 26.44 5.33 -15.52
CA LEU A 57 25.16 6.03 -15.61
C LEU A 57 25.42 7.53 -15.43
N LYS A 58 25.69 8.23 -16.52
CA LYS A 58 25.64 9.69 -16.59
C LYS A 58 24.22 10.13 -16.24
N GLY A 59 24.10 10.91 -15.16
CA GLY A 59 22.84 11.36 -14.59
C GLY A 59 21.97 12.12 -15.60
N HIS A 60 20.72 11.70 -15.71
CA HIS A 60 19.67 12.54 -16.28
C HIS A 60 19.32 13.66 -15.28
N PRO A 61 19.17 14.92 -15.73
CA PRO A 61 18.74 16.00 -14.86
C PRO A 61 17.24 15.83 -14.54
N VAL A 62 16.94 15.45 -13.29
CA VAL A 62 15.57 15.46 -12.76
C VAL A 62 15.21 16.91 -12.40
N THR A 63 14.19 17.45 -13.06
CA THR A 63 13.77 18.84 -12.88
C THR A 63 12.89 18.99 -11.64
N ARG A 64 13.43 19.66 -10.61
CA ARG A 64 12.66 20.14 -9.46
C ARG A 64 11.76 21.30 -9.90
N ARG A 65 10.47 21.05 -10.07
CA ARG A 65 9.52 22.08 -10.53
C ARG A 65 9.19 23.04 -9.37
N GLN A 66 9.94 24.13 -9.24
CA GLN A 66 9.53 25.31 -8.46
C GLN A 66 9.45 26.55 -9.36
N ARG A 67 8.24 27.10 -9.46
CA ARG A 67 7.80 28.43 -9.96
C ARG A 67 7.84 28.73 -11.47
N ALA A 68 6.67 29.09 -12.02
CA ALA A 68 6.45 30.26 -12.87
C ALA A 68 4.94 30.55 -13.07
N LEU A 69 4.40 31.50 -12.30
CA LEU A 69 3.09 32.13 -12.51
C LEU A 69 3.33 33.57 -12.98
N SER A 70 3.25 33.86 -14.29
CA SER A 70 3.07 35.25 -14.78
C SER A 70 2.61 35.43 -16.24
N VAL A 71 2.40 34.41 -17.08
CA VAL A 71 2.18 34.64 -18.54
C VAL A 71 0.77 34.32 -19.10
N VAL A 72 -0.20 33.87 -18.28
CA VAL A 72 -1.50 33.38 -18.84
C VAL A 72 -2.63 34.43 -18.87
N ARG A 73 -2.36 35.73 -18.68
CA ARG A 73 -3.43 36.73 -18.50
C ARG A 73 -4.00 37.40 -19.76
N GLN A 74 -3.64 36.99 -20.98
CA GLN A 74 -4.02 37.76 -22.19
C GLN A 74 -4.86 37.03 -23.26
N LYS A 75 -5.32 35.79 -23.04
CA LYS A 75 -6.13 35.06 -24.06
C LYS A 75 -7.53 34.60 -23.64
N PHE A 76 -8.05 35.03 -22.49
CA PHE A 76 -9.40 34.70 -22.01
C PHE A 76 -10.34 35.93 -22.09
N ARG A 77 -10.85 36.26 -23.28
CA ARG A 77 -11.93 37.26 -23.45
C ARG A 77 -13.03 36.89 -24.47
N ARG A 78 -12.99 35.71 -25.08
CA ARG A 78 -14.00 35.30 -26.09
C ARG A 78 -14.92 34.14 -25.69
N PHE A 79 -14.79 33.59 -24.48
CA PHE A 79 -15.55 32.40 -24.03
C PHE A 79 -16.62 32.68 -22.95
N GLU A 80 -16.77 33.93 -22.48
CA GLU A 80 -17.67 34.27 -21.37
C GLU A 80 -19.16 34.41 -21.75
N TRP A 81 -19.52 34.41 -23.03
CA TRP A 81 -20.90 34.72 -23.46
C TRP A 81 -21.74 33.50 -23.86
N THR A 82 -21.14 32.33 -24.14
CA THR A 82 -21.89 31.16 -24.63
C THR A 82 -22.48 30.29 -23.53
N VAL A 83 -21.82 30.21 -22.37
CA VAL A 83 -22.26 29.40 -21.22
C VAL A 83 -23.52 29.96 -20.55
N PRO A 84 -23.68 31.29 -20.35
CA PRO A 84 -24.91 31.85 -19.77
C PRO A 84 -26.15 31.59 -20.63
N PHE A 85 -26.02 31.64 -21.96
CA PHE A 85 -27.14 31.39 -22.88
C PHE A 85 -27.61 29.94 -22.87
N LEU A 86 -26.68 28.98 -22.78
CA LEU A 86 -27.03 27.56 -22.69
C LEU A 86 -27.73 27.23 -21.36
N LEU A 87 -27.27 27.83 -20.26
CA LEU A 87 -27.89 27.65 -18.94
C LEU A 87 -29.27 28.32 -18.85
N ALA A 88 -29.45 29.49 -19.46
CA ALA A 88 -30.76 30.14 -19.59
C ALA A 88 -31.73 29.28 -20.42
N ALA A 89 -31.27 28.68 -21.52
CA ALA A 89 -32.10 27.80 -22.34
C ALA A 89 -32.52 26.52 -21.59
N ILE A 90 -31.61 25.91 -20.82
CA ILE A 90 -31.93 24.73 -19.99
C ILE A 90 -32.91 25.09 -18.87
N ALA A 91 -32.73 26.25 -18.23
CA ALA A 91 -33.65 26.73 -17.21
C ALA A 91 -35.05 27.00 -17.78
N SER A 92 -35.14 27.58 -18.98
CA SER A 92 -36.42 27.78 -19.67
C SER A 92 -37.11 26.47 -20.03
N VAL A 93 -36.37 25.44 -20.46
CA VAL A 93 -36.93 24.11 -20.75
C VAL A 93 -37.46 23.43 -19.48
N LEU A 94 -36.76 23.56 -18.35
CA LEU A 94 -37.19 22.99 -17.07
C LEU A 94 -38.44 23.68 -16.51
N VAL A 95 -38.59 25.00 -16.69
CA VAL A 95 -39.79 25.75 -16.33
C VAL A 95 -40.97 25.36 -17.23
N ILE A 96 -40.75 25.17 -18.53
CA ILE A 96 -41.79 24.70 -19.47
C ILE A 96 -42.26 23.29 -19.09
N LEU A 97 -41.35 22.41 -18.68
CA LEU A 97 -41.69 21.05 -18.21
C LEU A 97 -42.47 21.06 -16.88
N GLN A 98 -42.27 22.04 -15.99
CA GLN A 98 -43.11 22.21 -14.79
C GLN A 98 -44.53 22.69 -15.10
N ILE A 99 -44.72 23.46 -16.17
CA ILE A 99 -46.03 24.02 -16.55
C ILE A 99 -46.92 22.97 -17.25
N TRP A 100 -46.33 21.92 -17.85
CA TRP A 100 -47.05 20.96 -18.69
C TRP A 100 -47.49 19.64 -18.04
N GLY A 101 -47.45 19.57 -16.70
CA GLY A 101 -48.28 18.60 -15.97
C GLY A 101 -47.61 17.28 -15.61
N GLY A 102 -47.78 16.92 -14.34
CA GLY A 102 -47.33 15.67 -13.74
C GLY A 102 -46.31 15.92 -12.64
N SER A 103 -46.74 15.85 -11.38
CA SER A 103 -45.86 15.73 -10.23
C SER A 103 -45.05 14.45 -10.35
N VAL A 104 -43.92 14.50 -11.06
CA VAL A 104 -42.89 13.48 -10.95
C VAL A 104 -42.06 13.86 -9.74
N GLU A 105 -42.30 13.17 -8.63
CA GLU A 105 -41.43 13.22 -7.46
C GLU A 105 -40.11 12.53 -7.82
N ILE A 106 -39.23 13.25 -8.52
CA ILE A 106 -37.87 12.77 -8.79
C ILE A 106 -37.11 12.88 -7.47
N GLN A 107 -37.05 11.77 -6.73
CA GLN A 107 -36.13 11.61 -5.61
C GLN A 107 -34.69 11.57 -6.15
N ILE A 108 -34.12 12.73 -6.48
CA ILE A 108 -32.70 12.84 -6.79
C ILE A 108 -31.96 12.73 -5.47
N GLN A 109 -31.28 11.60 -5.24
CA GLN A 109 -30.42 11.46 -4.08
C GLN A 109 -29.32 12.55 -4.12
N PRO A 110 -29.23 13.44 -3.11
CA PRO A 110 -28.28 14.55 -3.11
C PRO A 110 -26.81 14.13 -3.21
N ALA A 111 -26.50 12.86 -2.90
CA ALA A 111 -25.15 12.32 -2.93
C ALA A 111 -24.60 12.20 -4.37
N ALA A 112 -25.43 11.78 -5.34
CA ALA A 112 -24.99 11.62 -6.73
C ALA A 112 -24.63 12.95 -7.42
N LEU A 113 -25.24 14.06 -6.97
CA LEU A 113 -24.92 15.39 -7.49
C LEU A 113 -23.59 15.94 -6.95
N ARG A 114 -23.10 15.49 -5.78
CA ARG A 114 -21.85 16.02 -5.23
C ARG A 114 -20.61 15.55 -5.98
N CYS A 115 -20.63 14.32 -6.48
CA CYS A 115 -19.48 13.71 -7.15
C CYS A 115 -19.61 13.64 -8.68
N SER A 116 -20.73 14.11 -9.25
CA SER A 116 -20.86 14.27 -10.70
C SER A 116 -20.28 15.62 -11.16
N SER A 117 -19.61 15.59 -12.31
CA SER A 117 -19.09 16.79 -12.98
C SER A 117 -20.17 17.86 -13.22
N PHE A 118 -21.44 17.45 -13.32
CA PHE A 118 -22.58 18.34 -13.46
C PHE A 118 -22.82 19.21 -12.21
N GLY A 119 -22.63 18.64 -11.00
CA GLY A 119 -22.73 19.38 -9.74
C GLY A 119 -21.59 20.39 -9.54
N GLY A 120 -20.40 20.09 -10.07
CA GLY A 120 -19.28 21.02 -10.12
C GLY A 120 -19.61 22.26 -10.96
N VAL A 121 -20.14 22.05 -12.17
CA VAL A 121 -20.56 23.14 -13.08
C VAL A 121 -21.71 23.97 -12.48
N LEU A 122 -22.73 23.33 -11.90
CA LEU A 122 -23.83 24.01 -11.21
C LEU A 122 -23.35 24.79 -9.98
N ARG A 123 -22.43 24.24 -9.18
CA ARG A 123 -21.80 24.97 -8.07
C ARG A 123 -21.01 26.18 -8.56
N SER A 124 -20.17 26.02 -9.59
CA SER A 124 -19.39 27.15 -10.12
C SER A 124 -20.26 28.25 -10.74
N SER A 125 -21.36 27.89 -11.40
CA SER A 125 -22.26 28.86 -12.02
C SER A 125 -23.17 29.56 -11.00
N LEU A 126 -23.66 28.86 -9.97
CA LEU A 126 -24.45 29.48 -8.89
C LEU A 126 -23.58 30.29 -7.90
N PHE A 127 -22.30 29.95 -7.73
CA PHE A 127 -21.37 30.74 -6.91
C PHE A 127 -20.86 32.01 -7.59
N SER A 128 -20.87 32.10 -8.93
CA SER A 128 -20.37 33.30 -9.63
C SER A 128 -21.27 34.53 -9.44
N TYR A 129 -22.53 34.35 -9.03
CA TYR A 129 -23.48 35.44 -8.73
C TYR A 129 -23.66 35.73 -7.22
N GLY A 130 -23.06 34.90 -6.35
CA GLY A 130 -23.05 35.11 -4.90
C GLY A 130 -21.76 35.80 -4.46
N ARG A 131 -21.84 37.11 -4.20
CA ARG A 131 -20.86 37.95 -3.48
C ARG A 131 -19.89 37.13 -2.60
N GLN A 132 -18.58 37.40 -2.73
CA GLN A 132 -17.46 36.91 -1.91
C GLN A 132 -17.72 37.03 -0.40
N SER A 133 -18.59 36.18 0.16
CA SER A 133 -18.60 35.87 1.57
C SER A 133 -17.43 34.91 1.76
N SER A 134 -16.38 35.41 2.40
CA SER A 134 -15.25 34.64 2.92
C SER A 134 -15.72 33.68 4.02
N ARG A 135 -16.65 32.78 3.70
CA ARG A 135 -16.93 31.62 4.53
C ARG A 135 -15.63 30.85 4.59
N SER A 136 -14.99 30.88 5.75
CA SER A 136 -13.85 30.03 6.08
C SER A 136 -14.23 28.62 5.66
N ARG A 137 -13.61 28.12 4.58
CA ARG A 137 -13.74 26.71 4.23
C ARG A 137 -13.17 25.96 5.42
N GLN A 138 -14.04 25.30 6.18
CA GLN A 138 -13.59 24.33 7.16
C GLN A 138 -12.75 23.31 6.39
N SER A 139 -11.57 23.02 6.93
CA SER A 139 -10.72 21.93 6.44
C SER A 139 -11.56 20.65 6.43
N PRO A 140 -11.46 19.82 5.37
CA PRO A 140 -12.13 18.53 5.36
C PRO A 140 -11.65 17.70 6.55
N ALA A 141 -12.56 16.95 7.16
CA ALA A 141 -12.20 16.03 8.24
C ALA A 141 -11.16 15.01 7.72
N LYS A 142 -10.28 14.54 8.61
CA LYS A 142 -9.21 13.60 8.25
C LYS A 142 -9.45 12.27 8.96
N ILE A 143 -9.46 11.19 8.19
CA ILE A 143 -9.64 9.83 8.70
C ILE A 143 -8.47 8.97 8.26
N ILE A 144 -7.87 8.20 9.17
CA ILE A 144 -6.86 7.19 8.89
C ILE A 144 -7.48 5.81 9.14
N LEU A 145 -7.35 4.92 8.16
CA LEU A 145 -7.73 3.52 8.24
C LEU A 145 -6.47 2.65 8.14
N VAL A 146 -6.06 2.05 9.25
CA VAL A 146 -4.89 1.17 9.31
C VAL A 146 -5.32 -0.29 9.21
N ALA A 147 -5.02 -0.96 8.11
CA ALA A 147 -5.14 -2.40 7.99
C ALA A 147 -3.90 -3.06 8.59
N SER A 148 -4.08 -3.85 9.65
CA SER A 148 -2.98 -4.54 10.32
C SER A 148 -3.08 -6.05 10.14
N HIS A 149 -1.93 -6.69 9.96
CA HIS A 149 -1.73 -8.15 9.94
C HIS A 149 -1.18 -8.65 11.27
N LEU A 150 -1.67 -8.08 12.36
CA LEU A 150 -1.17 -8.35 13.70
C LEU A 150 -1.18 -9.85 14.02
N ARG A 151 -0.04 -10.33 14.52
CA ARG A 151 0.13 -11.69 15.00
C ARG A 151 0.28 -11.68 16.51
N HIS A 152 0.04 -12.81 17.16
CA HIS A 152 0.34 -12.95 18.58
C HIS A 152 1.85 -13.05 18.80
N GLY A 153 2.35 -12.52 19.92
CA GLY A 153 3.77 -12.56 20.30
C GLY A 153 4.51 -11.24 20.08
N SER A 154 5.83 -11.32 20.06
CA SER A 154 6.80 -10.24 19.84
C SER A 154 6.58 -9.49 18.53
N ASP A 155 6.40 -10.19 17.40
CA ASP A 155 6.08 -9.55 16.10
C ASP A 155 4.82 -8.67 16.19
N GLY A 156 3.84 -9.11 16.98
CA GLY A 156 2.64 -8.33 17.28
C GLY A 156 2.96 -7.00 17.97
N GLN A 157 3.69 -7.06 19.08
CA GLN A 157 4.06 -5.86 19.84
C GLN A 157 4.87 -4.87 19.00
N LEU A 158 5.79 -5.38 18.19
CA LEU A 158 6.59 -4.59 17.27
C LEU A 158 5.75 -3.88 16.21
N ARG A 159 4.79 -4.58 15.59
CA ARG A 159 3.86 -3.98 14.63
C ARG A 159 3.04 -2.86 15.25
N LEU A 160 2.59 -3.04 16.49
CA LEU A 160 1.87 -1.98 17.22
C LEU A 160 2.74 -0.74 17.43
N ARG A 161 4.02 -0.89 17.75
CA ARG A 161 4.95 0.25 17.86
C ARG A 161 5.21 0.96 16.53
N ILE A 162 5.27 0.21 15.43
CA ILE A 162 5.40 0.80 14.10
C ILE A 162 4.16 1.59 13.72
N ILE A 163 2.97 1.05 14.03
CA ILE A 163 1.71 1.77 13.86
C ILE A 163 1.71 3.04 14.72
N GLU A 164 2.08 2.95 16.00
CA GLU A 164 2.21 4.10 16.89
C GLU A 164 3.12 5.20 16.31
N HIS A 165 4.31 4.82 15.85
CA HIS A 165 5.26 5.74 15.25
C HIS A 165 4.67 6.44 14.03
N ASN A 166 4.12 5.67 13.08
CA ASN A 166 3.52 6.22 11.87
C ASN A 166 2.37 7.18 12.21
N LEU A 167 1.49 6.82 13.15
CA LEU A 167 0.39 7.67 13.59
C LEU A 167 0.88 8.97 14.23
N ARG A 168 1.96 8.94 15.02
CA ARG A 168 2.55 10.16 15.59
C ARG A 168 3.03 11.12 14.50
N MET A 169 3.70 10.63 13.47
CA MET A 169 4.18 11.47 12.36
C MET A 169 3.03 12.07 11.54
N LEU A 170 2.00 11.26 11.27
CA LEU A 170 0.81 11.70 10.54
C LEU A 170 0.00 12.74 11.32
N SER A 171 -0.06 12.62 12.65
CA SER A 171 -0.73 13.57 13.54
C SER A 171 0.06 14.86 13.77
N GLN A 172 1.39 14.85 13.71
CA GLN A 172 2.19 16.08 13.80
C GLN A 172 2.01 16.98 12.57
N SER A 173 1.89 16.35 11.40
CA SER A 173 1.73 17.01 10.10
C SER A 173 0.51 17.95 10.02
N SER A 174 -0.55 17.72 10.80
CA SER A 174 -1.74 18.58 10.80
C SER A 174 -1.54 19.90 11.56
N SER A 175 -0.58 19.97 12.49
CA SER A 175 -0.41 21.09 13.41
C SER A 175 0.50 22.22 12.90
N THR A 176 1.27 21.98 11.84
CA THR A 176 2.30 22.93 11.37
C THR A 176 1.77 24.05 10.47
N GLY A 177 0.49 24.01 10.09
CA GLY A 177 -0.15 25.04 9.27
C GLY A 177 -0.78 26.15 10.12
N ALA A 178 -0.22 27.36 10.04
CA ALA A 178 -0.75 28.61 10.59
C ALA A 178 -0.88 28.72 12.12
N ARG A 179 0.03 29.51 12.68
CA ARG A 179 0.25 29.83 14.09
C ARG A 179 -0.81 30.80 14.65
N ASP A 180 -2.08 30.61 14.35
CA ASP A 180 -3.14 31.42 14.98
C ASP A 180 -3.49 30.81 16.35
N SER A 181 -2.80 31.32 17.36
CA SER A 181 -2.87 30.95 18.78
C SER A 181 -4.24 31.14 19.46
N LEU A 182 -5.30 31.39 18.69
CA LEU A 182 -6.66 31.67 19.19
C LEU A 182 -7.67 30.56 18.90
N ALA A 183 -7.34 29.55 18.09
CA ALA A 183 -8.23 28.41 17.81
C ALA A 183 -7.85 27.18 18.66
N ARG A 184 -7.96 27.28 19.99
CA ARG A 184 -7.69 26.15 20.90
C ARG A 184 -8.85 25.15 21.01
N ASP A 185 -10.04 25.50 20.53
CA ASP A 185 -11.26 24.77 20.90
C ASP A 185 -11.81 23.79 19.84
N ASN A 186 -11.15 23.59 18.71
CA ASN A 186 -11.43 22.41 17.88
C ASN A 186 -10.31 22.11 16.86
N PRO A 187 -9.13 21.64 17.30
CA PRO A 187 -8.10 21.25 16.35
C PRO A 187 -8.58 20.00 15.61
N ASP A 188 -8.75 20.11 14.30
CA ASP A 188 -8.97 19.05 13.30
C ASP A 188 -8.48 17.67 13.76
N SER A 189 -9.30 16.98 14.55
CA SER A 189 -8.88 15.73 15.18
C SER A 189 -8.85 14.68 14.10
N ILE A 190 -7.65 14.19 13.79
CA ILE A 190 -7.51 13.06 12.88
C ILE A 190 -8.17 11.86 13.55
N LYS A 191 -9.22 11.32 12.92
CA LYS A 191 -9.87 10.10 13.39
C LYS A 191 -9.04 8.91 12.91
N CYS A 192 -8.48 8.13 13.83
CA CYS A 192 -7.75 6.92 13.47
C CYS A 192 -8.54 5.67 13.83
N ILE A 193 -8.74 4.79 12.85
CA ILE A 193 -9.39 3.51 13.01
C ILE A 193 -8.40 2.41 12.61
N ILE A 194 -8.15 1.47 13.52
CA ILE A 194 -7.26 0.33 13.25
C ILE A 194 -8.11 -0.92 13.01
N ILE A 195 -7.84 -1.63 11.93
CA ILE A 195 -8.64 -2.73 11.42
C ILE A 195 -7.79 -4.00 11.48
N PHE A 196 -8.19 -4.93 12.34
CA PHE A 196 -7.55 -6.23 12.50
C PHE A 196 -8.39 -7.33 11.90
N SER A 197 -7.74 -8.23 11.15
CA SER A 197 -8.38 -9.48 10.73
C SER A 197 -8.28 -10.53 11.82
N LEU A 198 -9.35 -11.30 12.00
CA LEU A 198 -9.45 -12.36 12.99
C LEU A 198 -9.70 -13.71 12.30
N ASP A 199 -8.79 -14.66 12.50
CA ASP A 199 -8.85 -16.00 11.88
C ASP A 199 -9.55 -17.05 12.75
N GLN A 200 -9.33 -17.02 14.08
CA GLN A 200 -9.74 -18.09 14.99
C GLN A 200 -10.09 -17.54 16.38
N ALA A 201 -11.24 -17.94 16.93
CA ALA A 201 -11.77 -17.44 18.19
C ALA A 201 -10.75 -17.38 19.35
N ALA A 202 -9.92 -18.42 19.51
CA ALA A 202 -8.92 -18.49 20.59
C ALA A 202 -7.76 -17.49 20.41
N LYS A 203 -7.24 -17.32 19.18
CA LYS A 203 -6.18 -16.34 18.87
C LYS A 203 -6.67 -14.90 19.05
N ASN A 204 -7.98 -14.69 18.88
CA ASN A 204 -8.59 -13.37 18.97
C ASN A 204 -8.54 -12.79 20.38
N ALA A 205 -8.64 -13.61 21.44
CA ALA A 205 -8.63 -13.11 22.82
C ALA A 205 -7.27 -12.50 23.20
N ALA A 206 -6.18 -13.20 22.86
CA ALA A 206 -4.82 -12.73 23.15
C ALA A 206 -4.46 -11.46 22.34
N ILE A 207 -4.85 -11.42 21.07
CA ILE A 207 -4.68 -10.23 20.22
C ILE A 207 -5.49 -9.04 20.78
N ARG A 208 -6.75 -9.25 21.16
CA ARG A 208 -7.59 -8.21 21.78
C ARG A 208 -7.00 -7.70 23.10
N ALA A 209 -6.50 -8.59 23.95
CA ALA A 209 -5.84 -8.19 25.19
C ALA A 209 -4.61 -7.31 24.93
N MET A 210 -3.78 -7.71 23.96
CA MET A 210 -2.60 -6.93 23.55
C MET A 210 -2.99 -5.55 23.01
N ILE A 211 -4.01 -5.48 22.15
CA ILE A 211 -4.52 -4.21 21.62
C ILE A 211 -5.09 -3.33 22.73
N ASN A 212 -5.81 -3.90 23.70
CA ASN A 212 -6.38 -3.14 24.81
C ASN A 212 -5.29 -2.53 25.71
N VAL A 213 -4.25 -3.31 26.03
CA VAL A 213 -3.09 -2.80 26.78
C VAL A 213 -2.42 -1.66 26.01
N TRP A 214 -2.20 -1.85 24.71
CA TRP A 214 -1.58 -0.83 23.87
C TRP A 214 -2.45 0.43 23.75
N ARG A 215 -3.75 0.30 23.47
CA ARG A 215 -4.70 1.41 23.35
C ARG A 215 -4.82 2.22 24.65
N ASN A 216 -4.70 1.58 25.81
CA ASN A 216 -4.77 2.25 27.09
C ASN A 216 -3.41 2.86 27.52
N GLY A 217 -2.37 2.73 26.70
CA GLY A 217 -1.02 3.25 26.94
C GLY A 217 -0.74 4.56 26.23
N SER A 218 0.45 4.67 25.63
CA SER A 218 1.03 5.88 25.02
C SER A 218 0.33 6.38 23.74
N VAL A 219 -0.67 5.67 23.25
CA VAL A 219 -1.41 5.93 22.01
C VAL A 219 -2.89 6.18 22.21
N ALA A 220 -3.38 6.23 23.46
CA ALA A 220 -4.81 6.40 23.76
C ALA A 220 -5.44 7.59 23.02
N ASP A 221 -4.71 8.70 22.93
CA ASP A 221 -5.18 9.92 22.27
C ASP A 221 -5.06 9.87 20.73
N LEU A 222 -4.31 8.91 20.18
CA LEU A 222 -4.09 8.77 18.74
C LEU A 222 -5.10 7.85 18.07
N ILE A 223 -5.71 6.92 18.81
CA ILE A 223 -6.57 5.87 18.26
C ILE A 223 -8.01 6.15 18.68
N THR A 224 -8.85 6.47 17.70
CA THR A 224 -10.26 6.73 17.95
C THR A 224 -11.06 5.44 18.06
N ASP A 225 -10.76 4.44 17.22
CA ASP A 225 -11.53 3.20 17.20
C ASP A 225 -10.68 1.99 16.73
N VAL A 226 -11.16 0.79 17.07
CA VAL A 226 -10.59 -0.49 16.65
C VAL A 226 -11.68 -1.38 16.08
N MET A 227 -11.55 -1.74 14.81
CA MET A 227 -12.43 -2.64 14.10
C MET A 227 -11.82 -4.04 14.00
N TYR A 228 -12.68 -5.04 14.12
CA TYR A 228 -12.32 -6.44 13.95
C TYR A 228 -13.14 -7.02 12.81
N VAL A 229 -12.47 -7.56 11.80
CA VAL A 229 -13.12 -8.04 10.59
C VAL A 229 -12.72 -9.50 10.31
N PRO A 230 -13.53 -10.27 9.58
CA PRO A 230 -13.11 -11.58 9.09
C PRO A 230 -11.82 -11.46 8.27
N ASN A 231 -10.93 -12.45 8.36
CA ASN A 231 -9.79 -12.51 7.47
C ASN A 231 -10.22 -12.96 6.07
N ASP A 232 -9.77 -12.23 5.05
CA ASP A 232 -9.93 -12.61 3.66
C ASP A 232 -8.54 -12.93 3.08
N ALA A 233 -8.27 -14.21 2.87
CA ALA A 233 -6.95 -14.67 2.41
C ALA A 233 -6.62 -14.23 0.97
N ILE A 234 -7.63 -13.84 0.19
CA ILE A 234 -7.48 -13.45 -1.22
C ILE A 234 -7.44 -11.94 -1.34
N LEU A 235 -8.37 -11.25 -0.66
CA LEU A 235 -8.55 -9.80 -0.76
C LEU A 235 -7.79 -9.01 0.31
N VAL A 236 -7.20 -9.69 1.30
CA VAL A 236 -6.18 -9.19 2.22
C VAL A 236 -6.58 -7.82 2.82
N ASP A 237 -5.78 -6.76 2.61
CA ASP A 237 -6.03 -5.44 3.18
C ASP A 237 -7.15 -4.68 2.49
N ALA A 238 -7.43 -4.96 1.22
CA ALA A 238 -8.54 -4.35 0.50
C ALA A 238 -9.88 -4.69 1.16
N ALA A 239 -10.09 -5.96 1.55
CA ALA A 239 -11.30 -6.37 2.26
C ALA A 239 -11.46 -5.66 3.61
N LYS A 240 -10.35 -5.50 4.36
CA LYS A 240 -10.35 -4.78 5.65
C LYS A 240 -10.78 -3.33 5.47
N TRP A 241 -10.14 -2.61 4.54
CA TRP A 241 -10.50 -1.21 4.26
C TRP A 241 -11.93 -1.08 3.77
N MET A 242 -12.38 -1.95 2.86
CA MET A 242 -13.76 -1.91 2.37
C MET A 242 -14.78 -2.06 3.49
N ARG A 243 -14.55 -2.99 4.41
CA ARG A 243 -15.45 -3.16 5.55
C ARG A 243 -15.54 -1.89 6.40
N ALA A 244 -14.40 -1.28 6.71
CA ALA A 244 -14.39 -0.01 7.45
C ALA A 244 -15.08 1.12 6.67
N LEU A 245 -14.78 1.26 5.38
CA LEU A 245 -15.36 2.29 4.53
C LEU A 245 -16.89 2.17 4.45
N TYR A 246 -17.46 0.97 4.36
CA TYR A 246 -18.92 0.78 4.41
C TYR A 246 -19.52 1.32 5.72
N ASP A 247 -18.89 1.01 6.86
CA ASP A 247 -19.39 1.38 8.17
C ASP A 247 -19.31 2.91 8.40
N ILE A 248 -18.29 3.59 7.84
CA ILE A 248 -18.07 5.04 8.04
C ILE A 248 -18.48 5.92 6.84
N LEU A 249 -19.00 5.36 5.74
CA LEU A 249 -19.37 6.13 4.55
C LEU A 249 -20.34 7.30 4.84
N PRO A 250 -21.37 7.16 5.70
CA PRO A 250 -22.23 8.29 6.05
C PRO A 250 -21.48 9.45 6.72
N GLU A 251 -20.48 9.15 7.54
CA GLU A 251 -19.63 10.15 8.20
C GLU A 251 -18.72 10.85 7.20
N ILE A 252 -18.09 10.09 6.31
CA ILE A 252 -17.27 10.62 5.21
C ILE A 252 -18.08 11.62 4.38
N ARG A 253 -19.29 11.24 3.95
CA ARG A 253 -20.19 12.09 3.15
C ARG A 253 -20.63 13.36 3.89
N ARG A 254 -20.88 13.25 5.20
CA ARG A 254 -21.35 14.37 6.03
C ARG A 254 -20.25 15.40 6.25
N SER A 255 -19.02 14.94 6.47
CA SER A 255 -17.87 15.78 6.82
C SER A 255 -16.95 16.11 5.65
N ASP A 256 -17.26 15.59 4.45
CA ASP A 256 -16.39 15.65 3.26
C ASP A 256 -14.98 15.14 3.58
N ALA A 257 -14.90 14.05 4.35
CA ALA A 257 -13.64 13.59 4.91
C ALA A 257 -12.67 13.11 3.83
N ARG A 258 -11.39 13.43 4.02
CA ARG A 258 -10.28 12.79 3.32
C ARG A 258 -9.84 11.55 4.10
N VAL A 259 -9.77 10.42 3.43
CA VAL A 259 -9.48 9.12 4.03
C VAL A 259 -8.13 8.60 3.59
N MET A 260 -7.24 8.33 4.53
CA MET A 260 -5.95 7.67 4.30
C MET A 260 -6.07 6.18 4.60
N LEU A 261 -5.80 5.34 3.62
CA LEU A 261 -5.70 3.89 3.75
C LEU A 261 -4.23 3.52 3.96
N ILE A 262 -3.94 2.80 5.05
CA ILE A 262 -2.58 2.48 5.50
C ILE A 262 -2.45 0.97 5.78
N ASN A 263 -1.28 0.40 5.51
CA ASN A 263 -0.86 -0.95 5.93
C ASN A 263 0.21 -0.87 7.05
N ASP A 264 0.38 -1.89 7.87
CA ASP A 264 1.39 -1.95 8.94
C ASP A 264 2.78 -2.46 8.50
N SER A 265 3.00 -2.66 7.20
CA SER A 265 4.23 -3.25 6.65
C SER A 265 5.33 -2.23 6.27
N PHE A 266 5.21 -0.98 6.71
CA PHE A 266 6.20 0.07 6.48
C PHE A 266 6.38 1.00 7.68
N LEU A 267 7.50 1.74 7.69
CA LEU A 267 7.82 2.76 8.69
C LEU A 267 8.01 4.11 8.01
N LEU A 268 7.45 5.16 8.59
CA LEU A 268 7.67 6.54 8.16
C LEU A 268 9.01 7.09 8.70
N THR A 269 9.73 7.81 7.84
CA THR A 269 11.03 8.46 8.16
C THR A 269 10.92 9.97 8.31
N ARG A 270 9.80 10.56 7.89
CA ARG A 270 9.46 11.97 8.08
C ARG A 270 7.95 12.19 8.04
N ASP A 271 7.54 13.35 8.53
CA ASP A 271 6.17 13.85 8.38
C ASP A 271 5.77 13.96 6.91
N THR A 272 4.50 13.73 6.60
CA THR A 272 3.95 13.76 5.23
C THR A 272 2.68 14.62 5.12
N PRO A 273 2.74 15.92 5.47
CA PRO A 273 1.59 16.82 5.36
C PRO A 273 1.04 16.88 3.93
N GLU A 274 1.91 16.72 2.93
CA GLU A 274 1.55 16.78 1.52
C GLU A 274 0.53 15.72 1.07
N LEU A 275 0.36 14.63 1.83
CA LEU A 275 -0.66 13.61 1.55
C LEU A 275 -2.07 14.07 1.95
N TRP A 276 -2.16 15.00 2.91
CA TRP A 276 -3.44 15.56 3.35
C TRP A 276 -3.90 16.72 2.49
N ASP A 277 -2.98 17.37 1.78
CA ASP A 277 -3.29 18.53 0.97
C ASP A 277 -4.02 18.14 -0.32
N ASP A 278 -5.02 18.94 -0.71
CA ASP A 278 -5.74 18.76 -1.97
C ASP A 278 -4.85 19.02 -3.21
N ALA A 279 -3.61 19.44 -3.00
CA ALA A 279 -2.61 19.67 -4.06
C ALA A 279 -2.40 18.44 -4.96
N CYS A 280 -2.61 17.24 -4.44
CA CYS A 280 -2.44 16.00 -5.17
C CYS A 280 -3.75 15.40 -5.75
N GLY A 281 -4.87 16.11 -5.67
CA GLY A 281 -6.13 15.72 -6.32
C GLY A 281 -6.99 14.74 -5.51
N GLU A 282 -7.85 14.00 -6.23
CA GLU A 282 -8.84 13.08 -5.64
C GLU A 282 -8.20 11.83 -5.04
N VAL A 283 -7.13 11.33 -5.66
CA VAL A 283 -6.36 10.16 -5.23
C VAL A 283 -4.89 10.55 -5.18
N CYS A 284 -4.28 10.32 -4.03
CA CYS A 284 -2.90 10.69 -3.77
C CYS A 284 -2.24 9.62 -2.91
N GLY A 285 -0.94 9.43 -3.03
CA GLY A 285 -0.25 8.39 -2.28
C GLY A 285 1.25 8.50 -2.50
N LEU A 286 1.98 7.58 -1.85
CA LEU A 286 3.38 7.39 -2.19
C LEU A 286 3.46 6.59 -3.48
N VAL A 287 3.36 7.33 -4.59
CA VAL A 287 3.32 6.74 -5.92
C VAL A 287 4.72 6.40 -6.38
N TRP A 288 4.80 5.30 -7.11
CA TRP A 288 5.92 4.94 -7.95
C TRP A 288 5.39 4.90 -9.40
N THR A 289 6.05 5.63 -10.30
CA THR A 289 5.77 5.53 -11.72
C THR A 289 6.91 4.75 -12.36
N ALA A 290 6.63 3.57 -12.91
CA ALA A 290 7.43 3.08 -14.03
C ALA A 290 7.40 4.12 -15.17
N ASP A 291 8.30 4.00 -16.14
CA ASP A 291 8.46 4.88 -17.32
C ASP A 291 7.12 5.48 -17.83
N GLU A 292 7.11 6.72 -18.33
CA GLU A 292 5.90 7.37 -18.89
C GLU A 292 5.19 6.52 -19.99
N SER A 293 5.91 5.60 -20.62
CA SER A 293 5.42 4.62 -21.60
C SER A 293 4.77 3.38 -20.98
N ASP A 294 4.95 3.14 -19.69
CA ASP A 294 4.31 2.05 -18.95
C ASP A 294 2.98 2.56 -18.36
N PRO A 295 1.83 2.06 -18.87
CA PRO A 295 0.52 2.47 -18.36
C PRO A 295 0.27 2.05 -16.90
N ALA A 296 1.10 1.20 -16.30
CA ALA A 296 0.96 0.75 -14.93
C ALA A 296 1.62 1.73 -13.93
N ARG A 297 0.92 2.83 -13.61
CA ARG A 297 1.27 3.63 -12.42
C ARG A 297 0.96 2.81 -11.16
N HIS A 298 1.94 2.56 -10.32
CA HIS A 298 1.73 1.78 -9.10
C HIS A 298 1.71 2.71 -7.88
N ILE A 299 0.55 2.82 -7.23
CA ILE A 299 0.48 3.38 -5.89
C ILE A 299 0.63 2.22 -4.94
N GLN A 300 1.75 2.19 -4.23
CA GLN A 300 1.96 1.15 -3.24
C GLN A 300 0.79 1.14 -2.26
N SER A 301 0.17 -0.02 -2.10
CA SER A 301 -1.05 -0.17 -1.32
C SER A 301 -0.92 0.24 0.12
N TYR A 302 0.30 0.29 0.64
CA TYR A 302 0.54 0.58 2.03
C TYR A 302 0.22 2.02 2.44
N MET A 303 0.15 3.01 1.53
CA MET A 303 -0.31 4.35 1.91
C MET A 303 -0.91 5.14 0.73
N ARG A 304 -2.23 5.40 0.81
CA ARG A 304 -2.98 6.22 -0.14
C ARG A 304 -4.04 7.05 0.55
N THR A 305 -4.28 8.26 0.06
CA THR A 305 -5.34 9.16 0.48
C THR A 305 -6.39 9.31 -0.62
N LEU A 306 -7.64 9.31 -0.21
CA LEU A 306 -8.82 9.41 -1.05
C LEU A 306 -9.67 10.60 -0.58
N SER A 307 -10.08 11.44 -1.50
CA SER A 307 -11.20 12.36 -1.27
C SER A 307 -12.50 11.60 -0.99
N SER A 308 -13.51 12.27 -0.42
CA SER A 308 -14.84 11.66 -0.21
C SER A 308 -15.43 11.07 -1.51
N CYS A 309 -15.24 11.72 -2.65
CA CYS A 309 -15.71 11.20 -3.94
C CYS A 309 -14.88 10.02 -4.45
N ALA A 310 -13.57 10.03 -4.24
CA ALA A 310 -12.70 8.91 -4.60
C ALA A 310 -13.00 7.65 -3.78
N VAL A 311 -13.40 7.80 -2.51
CA VAL A 311 -13.86 6.68 -1.68
C VAL A 311 -15.01 5.94 -2.36
N GLU A 312 -16.05 6.66 -2.80
CA GLU A 312 -17.21 6.04 -3.44
C GLU A 312 -16.84 5.35 -4.76
N LYS A 313 -15.98 5.98 -5.58
CA LYS A 313 -15.45 5.38 -6.82
C LYS A 313 -14.67 4.10 -6.52
N TYR A 314 -13.82 4.12 -5.49
CA TYR A 314 -13.00 2.97 -5.08
C TYR A 314 -13.88 1.82 -4.59
N MET A 315 -14.88 2.10 -3.75
CA MET A 315 -15.84 1.10 -3.27
C MET A 315 -16.66 0.49 -4.42
N ALA A 316 -17.16 1.31 -5.34
CA ALA A 316 -17.89 0.82 -6.52
C ALA A 316 -17.01 -0.06 -7.41
N PHE A 317 -15.76 0.34 -7.64
CA PHE A 317 -14.80 -0.47 -8.37
C PHE A 317 -14.49 -1.79 -7.68
N TYR A 318 -14.35 -1.79 -6.36
CA TYR A 318 -14.16 -3.00 -5.56
C TYR A 318 -15.31 -3.98 -5.73
N GLU A 319 -16.55 -3.55 -5.60
CA GLU A 319 -17.72 -4.43 -5.76
C GLU A 319 -17.80 -5.04 -7.17
N GLN A 320 -17.48 -4.26 -8.20
CA GLN A 320 -17.47 -4.75 -9.58
C GLN A 320 -16.31 -5.71 -9.88
N SER A 321 -15.24 -5.68 -9.06
CA SER A 321 -13.96 -6.29 -9.41
C SER A 321 -13.57 -7.46 -8.52
N LYS A 322 -14.02 -7.48 -7.26
CA LYS A 322 -13.57 -8.46 -6.25
C LYS A 322 -13.79 -9.92 -6.67
N GLY A 323 -14.85 -10.23 -7.41
CA GLY A 323 -15.12 -11.58 -7.91
C GLY A 323 -14.16 -12.08 -8.99
N ARG A 324 -13.33 -11.20 -9.55
CA ARG A 324 -12.30 -11.51 -10.57
C ARG A 324 -10.92 -11.76 -9.95
N VAL A 325 -10.79 -11.64 -8.64
CA VAL A 325 -9.53 -11.81 -7.92
C VAL A 325 -9.55 -13.17 -7.24
N HIS A 326 -8.65 -14.03 -7.65
CA HIS A 326 -8.53 -15.41 -7.17
C HIS A 326 -7.23 -15.65 -6.40
N ASN A 327 -6.27 -14.72 -6.50
CA ASN A 327 -5.00 -14.77 -5.78
C ASN A 327 -4.47 -13.36 -5.47
N VAL A 328 -3.48 -13.30 -4.58
CA VAL A 328 -2.86 -12.04 -4.13
C VAL A 328 -2.20 -11.27 -5.28
N ASN A 329 -1.65 -11.94 -6.28
CA ASN A 329 -1.05 -11.27 -7.42
C ASN A 329 -2.09 -10.51 -8.26
N GLU A 330 -3.24 -11.13 -8.50
CA GLU A 330 -4.38 -10.47 -9.16
C GLU A 330 -4.91 -9.30 -8.33
N LEU A 331 -4.94 -9.42 -6.99
CA LEU A 331 -5.27 -8.29 -6.13
C LEU A 331 -4.30 -7.14 -6.32
N ILE A 332 -3.00 -7.41 -6.29
CA ILE A 332 -1.95 -6.40 -6.45
C ILE A 332 -2.14 -5.69 -7.79
N VAL A 333 -2.26 -6.45 -8.88
CA VAL A 333 -2.45 -5.88 -10.22
C VAL A 333 -3.74 -5.06 -10.30
N LEU A 334 -4.85 -5.56 -9.75
CA LEU A 334 -6.16 -4.94 -9.95
C LEU A 334 -6.49 -3.80 -8.98
N PHE A 335 -6.00 -3.85 -7.75
CA PHE A 335 -6.33 -2.89 -6.68
C PHE A 335 -5.18 -2.00 -6.23
N GLU A 336 -3.93 -2.38 -6.49
CA GLU A 336 -2.75 -1.59 -6.11
C GLU A 336 -2.12 -0.91 -7.32
N ILE A 337 -1.99 -1.64 -8.43
CA ILE A 337 -1.40 -1.14 -9.68
C ILE A 337 -2.44 -0.47 -10.57
N ASN A 338 -3.64 -1.04 -10.74
CA ASN A 338 -4.63 -0.44 -11.62
C ASN A 338 -5.34 0.77 -10.96
N LEU A 339 -5.18 1.95 -11.57
CA LEU A 339 -5.79 3.21 -11.14
C LEU A 339 -6.85 3.73 -12.11
N ASP A 340 -7.30 2.93 -13.09
CA ASP A 340 -8.31 3.31 -14.08
C ASP A 340 -9.61 3.77 -13.41
N TRP A 341 -9.94 3.19 -12.26
CA TRP A 341 -11.14 3.53 -11.49
C TRP A 341 -11.15 4.98 -11.02
N ALA A 342 -9.98 5.57 -10.74
CA ALA A 342 -9.86 6.98 -10.38
C ALA A 342 -10.07 7.89 -11.60
N MET A 343 -9.76 7.38 -12.80
CA MET A 343 -9.75 8.15 -14.05
C MET A 343 -11.09 8.13 -14.80
N ARG A 344 -11.95 7.13 -14.55
CA ARG A 344 -13.18 6.85 -15.34
C ARG A 344 -14.32 7.89 -15.22
N GLY A 345 -14.16 8.97 -14.47
CA GLY A 345 -15.15 10.06 -14.37
C GLY A 345 -15.20 11.01 -15.56
N LYS A 346 -14.13 11.06 -16.38
CA LYS A 346 -14.05 11.94 -17.56
C LYS A 346 -14.36 11.14 -18.80
N GLY A 347 -15.66 10.85 -19.00
CA GLY A 347 -16.24 10.21 -20.18
C GLY A 347 -15.25 9.46 -21.06
N LEU A 348 -15.04 8.17 -20.77
CA LEU A 348 -14.20 7.26 -21.54
C LEU A 348 -14.69 7.21 -22.99
N ARG A 349 -14.26 8.18 -23.82
CA ARG A 349 -14.42 8.10 -25.27
C ARG A 349 -13.45 7.03 -25.72
N LEU A 350 -13.96 5.80 -25.89
CA LEU A 350 -13.29 4.65 -26.50
C LEU A 350 -12.93 4.85 -27.98
N GLY A 351 -12.81 6.10 -28.45
CA GLY A 351 -12.39 6.45 -29.80
C GLY A 351 -11.03 7.13 -29.73
N GLY A 352 -10.04 6.59 -30.46
CA GLY A 352 -8.63 7.01 -30.50
C GLY A 352 -8.40 8.44 -31.02
N GLY A 353 -8.96 9.44 -30.35
CA GLY A 353 -8.66 10.84 -30.54
C GLY A 353 -7.40 11.21 -29.76
N LYS A 354 -6.45 11.84 -30.46
CA LYS A 354 -5.18 12.38 -29.92
C LYS A 354 -5.37 12.98 -28.52
N ARG A 355 -4.54 12.49 -27.56
CA ARG A 355 -4.34 13.05 -26.21
C ARG A 355 -4.16 14.57 -26.32
N GLY A 356 -5.20 15.33 -25.99
CA GLY A 356 -5.10 16.78 -25.84
C GLY A 356 -4.27 17.11 -24.60
N ASN A 357 -3.51 18.21 -24.65
CA ASN A 357 -2.66 18.75 -23.57
C ASN A 357 -3.43 19.24 -22.31
N GLY A 358 -4.59 18.65 -22.01
CA GLY A 358 -5.36 18.95 -20.81
C GLY A 358 -4.70 18.30 -19.59
N ARG A 359 -4.12 19.13 -18.72
CA ARG A 359 -3.80 18.75 -17.33
C ARG A 359 -5.10 18.25 -16.70
N ASP A 360 -5.25 16.95 -16.52
CA ASP A 360 -6.37 16.40 -15.76
C ASP A 360 -6.24 14.88 -15.57
N THR A 361 -5.08 14.44 -15.05
CA THR A 361 -5.03 13.16 -14.34
C THR A 361 -5.36 13.43 -12.88
N ASP A 362 -6.53 12.97 -12.40
CA ASP A 362 -7.00 13.12 -11.01
C ASP A 362 -6.19 12.25 -10.01
N VAL A 363 -5.20 11.53 -10.54
CA VAL A 363 -4.18 10.78 -9.82
C VAL A 363 -2.86 11.50 -10.00
N SER A 364 -2.25 11.91 -8.89
CA SER A 364 -0.90 12.49 -8.91
C SER A 364 0.08 11.67 -8.08
N ALA A 365 1.34 11.70 -8.54
CA ALA A 365 2.46 11.10 -7.86
C ALA A 365 3.21 12.16 -7.07
N ILE A 366 3.51 11.90 -5.78
CA ILE A 366 4.41 12.79 -5.02
C ILE A 366 5.86 12.56 -5.44
N TYR A 367 6.21 11.32 -5.81
CA TYR A 367 7.53 10.92 -6.28
C TYR A 367 7.43 10.28 -7.65
N GLU A 368 8.32 10.68 -8.54
CA GLU A 368 8.48 10.08 -9.86
C GLU A 368 9.83 9.35 -9.89
N TYR A 369 9.80 8.04 -10.12
CA TYR A 369 11.01 7.23 -10.24
C TYR A 369 10.83 6.16 -11.32
N ALA A 370 11.21 6.51 -12.55
CA ALA A 370 11.28 5.54 -13.63
C ALA A 370 12.45 4.58 -13.40
N GLY A 371 12.17 3.30 -13.10
CA GLY A 371 13.22 2.32 -12.86
C GLY A 371 12.72 1.05 -12.20
N ALA A 372 13.53 0.55 -11.26
CA ALA A 372 13.26 -0.62 -10.44
C ALA A 372 12.04 -0.46 -9.52
N HIS A 373 11.47 -1.58 -9.06
CA HIS A 373 10.40 -1.54 -8.06
C HIS A 373 10.92 -0.86 -6.78
N PRO A 374 10.11 -0.04 -6.07
CA PRO A 374 10.50 0.62 -4.81
C PRO A 374 10.80 -0.33 -3.62
N ASP A 375 10.71 -1.64 -3.83
CA ASP A 375 11.17 -2.65 -2.88
C ASP A 375 12.65 -3.01 -3.11
N GLU A 376 13.21 -2.61 -4.26
CA GLU A 376 14.61 -2.84 -4.61
C GLU A 376 15.50 -1.76 -3.99
N ASP A 377 16.67 -2.17 -3.47
CA ASP A 377 17.65 -1.29 -2.84
C ASP A 377 18.05 -0.11 -3.73
N LYS A 378 18.20 -0.33 -5.05
CA LYS A 378 18.57 0.73 -5.97
C LYS A 378 17.50 1.82 -6.02
N ALA A 379 16.22 1.42 -6.08
CA ALA A 379 15.09 2.35 -6.08
C ALA A 379 14.98 3.09 -4.74
N GLN A 380 15.07 2.35 -3.62
CA GLN A 380 14.98 2.95 -2.29
C GLN A 380 16.10 3.96 -2.01
N LYS A 381 17.34 3.66 -2.41
CA LYS A 381 18.46 4.62 -2.29
C LYS A 381 18.16 5.94 -2.98
N VAL A 382 17.65 5.87 -4.22
CA VAL A 382 17.29 7.08 -4.98
C VAL A 382 16.13 7.81 -4.32
N LEU A 383 15.04 7.09 -4.02
CA LEU A 383 13.84 7.66 -3.42
C LEU A 383 14.13 8.32 -2.05
N MET A 384 14.83 7.64 -1.16
CA MET A 384 15.16 8.17 0.17
C MET A 384 16.07 9.39 0.10
N SER A 385 17.05 9.40 -0.80
CA SER A 385 17.90 10.58 -1.03
C SER A 385 17.10 11.82 -1.50
N GLN A 386 15.94 11.58 -2.12
CA GLN A 386 14.98 12.62 -2.53
C GLN A 386 13.94 12.93 -1.45
N GLY A 387 14.06 12.35 -0.27
CA GLY A 387 13.15 12.56 0.85
C GLY A 387 11.90 11.68 0.81
N TYR A 388 11.92 10.55 0.11
CA TYR A 388 10.83 9.56 0.19
C TYR A 388 10.62 9.12 1.64
N PRO A 389 9.37 9.16 2.15
CA PRO A 389 9.16 9.15 3.59
C PRO A 389 8.88 7.77 4.17
N ALA A 390 8.99 6.68 3.39
CA ALA A 390 8.59 5.34 3.85
C ALA A 390 9.66 4.27 3.57
N ILE A 391 9.84 3.35 4.52
CA ILE A 391 10.69 2.17 4.41
C ILE A 391 9.82 0.93 4.57
N LYS A 392 9.95 -0.04 3.66
CA LYS A 392 9.25 -1.32 3.79
C LYS A 392 9.97 -2.24 4.77
N LEU A 393 9.26 -2.75 5.77
CA LEU A 393 9.86 -3.51 6.88
C LEU A 393 10.50 -4.84 6.44
N LYS A 394 10.03 -5.44 5.34
CA LYS A 394 10.60 -6.69 4.83
C LYS A 394 11.89 -6.49 4.03
N LYS A 395 12.34 -5.24 3.81
CA LYS A 395 13.45 -4.92 2.90
C LYS A 395 14.58 -4.10 3.52
N PHE A 396 14.51 -3.76 4.80
CA PHE A 396 15.47 -2.86 5.45
C PHE A 396 16.68 -3.55 6.09
N PHE A 397 16.65 -4.87 6.17
CA PHE A 397 17.70 -5.68 6.80
C PHE A 397 18.24 -6.73 5.83
N VAL A 398 19.38 -7.31 6.21
CA VAL A 398 20.03 -8.45 5.57
C VAL A 398 20.47 -9.44 6.64
N THR A 399 20.62 -10.71 6.26
CA THR A 399 21.32 -11.70 7.08
C THR A 399 22.82 -11.43 7.01
N ASP A 400 23.46 -11.27 8.17
CA ASP A 400 24.92 -11.12 8.28
C ASP A 400 25.60 -12.47 8.09
N ASP A 401 25.71 -12.91 6.83
CA ASP A 401 26.36 -14.16 6.46
C ASP A 401 27.65 -13.90 5.66
N PRO A 402 28.84 -14.26 6.18
CA PRO A 402 30.08 -14.23 5.41
C PRO A 402 30.00 -14.99 4.07
N TRP A 403 29.14 -16.01 3.97
CA TRP A 403 28.85 -16.72 2.73
C TRP A 403 28.40 -15.80 1.60
N LEU A 404 27.64 -14.75 1.89
CA LEU A 404 27.17 -13.77 0.90
C LEU A 404 28.31 -12.95 0.29
N SER A 405 29.48 -12.90 0.95
CA SER A 405 30.68 -12.19 0.47
C SER A 405 31.67 -13.09 -0.27
N MET A 406 31.50 -14.40 -0.26
CA MET A 406 32.41 -15.34 -0.94
C MET A 406 32.36 -15.19 -2.47
N ASN A 407 33.44 -15.50 -3.20
CA ASN A 407 33.39 -15.47 -4.66
C ASN A 407 32.36 -16.48 -5.20
N GLU A 408 31.46 -16.05 -6.08
CA GLU A 408 30.34 -16.84 -6.61
C GLU A 408 30.77 -18.18 -7.23
N THR A 409 31.96 -18.25 -7.86
CA THR A 409 32.49 -19.49 -8.45
C THR A 409 32.97 -20.51 -7.42
N SER A 410 33.38 -20.05 -6.24
CA SER A 410 33.87 -20.88 -5.13
C SER A 410 32.82 -21.11 -4.05
N ARG A 411 31.71 -20.37 -4.12
CA ARG A 411 30.69 -20.33 -3.08
C ARG A 411 29.86 -21.62 -3.16
N PRO A 412 29.72 -22.39 -2.06
CA PRO A 412 28.78 -23.49 -2.00
C PRO A 412 27.36 -23.01 -2.38
N GLN A 413 26.55 -23.85 -3.03
CA GLN A 413 25.21 -23.43 -3.48
C GLN A 413 24.30 -23.01 -2.33
N LEU A 414 24.45 -23.65 -1.16
CA LEU A 414 23.77 -23.32 0.08
C LEU A 414 24.79 -22.85 1.12
N PRO A 415 24.46 -21.84 1.95
CA PRO A 415 25.30 -21.48 3.08
C PRO A 415 25.33 -22.63 4.10
N PRO A 416 26.46 -22.85 4.79
CA PRO A 416 26.53 -23.85 5.87
C PRO A 416 25.51 -23.61 7.00
N SER A 417 25.03 -22.37 7.11
CA SER A 417 24.05 -21.90 8.10
C SER A 417 22.59 -22.10 7.67
N PHE A 418 22.34 -22.61 6.45
CA PHE A 418 21.00 -22.78 5.88
C PHE A 418 20.19 -23.81 6.68
N SER A 419 18.95 -23.46 7.01
CA SER A 419 18.01 -24.35 7.67
C SER A 419 16.67 -24.31 6.96
N THR A 420 16.24 -25.44 6.38
CA THR A 420 14.90 -25.57 5.75
C THR A 420 13.78 -25.25 6.73
N ALA A 421 13.91 -25.69 7.99
CA ALA A 421 12.95 -25.41 9.05
C ALA A 421 12.79 -23.90 9.31
N ILE A 422 13.89 -23.17 9.48
CA ILE A 422 13.87 -21.71 9.69
C ILE A 422 13.36 -21.00 8.44
N TYR A 423 13.87 -21.40 7.27
CA TYR A 423 13.50 -20.80 5.99
C TYR A 423 11.99 -20.94 5.73
N LYS A 424 11.43 -22.14 5.90
CA LYS A 424 9.98 -22.40 5.79
C LYS A 424 9.16 -21.58 6.77
N LYS A 425 9.59 -21.55 8.03
CA LYS A 425 8.87 -20.86 9.10
C LYS A 425 8.79 -19.34 8.91
N THR A 426 9.91 -18.72 8.58
CA THR A 426 10.03 -17.26 8.44
C THR A 426 9.49 -16.76 7.10
N ASN A 427 9.31 -17.65 6.12
CA ASN A 427 8.79 -17.34 4.79
C ASN A 427 7.48 -18.10 4.54
N HIS A 428 6.39 -17.60 5.11
CA HIS A 428 5.10 -18.29 5.13
C HIS A 428 4.53 -18.65 3.76
N ASP A 429 4.87 -17.90 2.72
CA ASP A 429 4.51 -18.20 1.33
C ASP A 429 5.07 -19.55 0.86
N LEU A 430 6.16 -20.02 1.47
CA LEU A 430 6.85 -21.27 1.12
C LEU A 430 6.39 -22.48 1.95
N ASN A 431 5.38 -22.32 2.83
CA ASN A 431 4.90 -23.40 3.71
C ASN A 431 4.43 -24.66 2.97
N HIS A 432 4.05 -24.52 1.70
CA HIS A 432 3.57 -25.62 0.85
C HIS A 432 4.72 -26.39 0.15
N LEU A 433 5.96 -25.90 0.22
CA LEU A 433 7.11 -26.52 -0.43
C LEU A 433 7.74 -27.61 0.43
N SER A 434 8.30 -28.62 -0.25
CA SER A 434 9.14 -29.66 0.37
C SER A 434 10.54 -29.10 0.70
N ASP A 435 11.29 -29.76 1.57
CA ASP A 435 12.65 -29.35 1.92
C ASP A 435 13.59 -29.21 0.71
N PRO A 436 13.63 -30.16 -0.25
CA PRO A 436 14.39 -29.98 -1.49
C PRO A 436 13.91 -28.81 -2.37
N ASP A 437 12.60 -28.53 -2.38
CA ASP A 437 12.06 -27.40 -3.13
C ASP A 437 12.38 -26.05 -2.45
N LEU A 438 12.46 -26.03 -1.11
CA LEU A 438 12.91 -24.88 -0.33
C LEU A 438 14.37 -24.55 -0.60
N GLU A 439 15.25 -25.55 -0.63
CA GLU A 439 16.64 -25.38 -1.03
C GLU A 439 16.76 -24.83 -2.46
N ARG A 440 16.04 -25.44 -3.41
CA ARG A 440 16.01 -24.98 -4.80
C ARG A 440 15.51 -23.54 -4.90
N HIS A 441 14.44 -23.21 -4.19
CA HIS A 441 13.90 -21.85 -4.14
C HIS A 441 14.94 -20.87 -3.58
N PHE A 442 15.63 -21.23 -2.49
CA PHE A 442 16.64 -20.37 -1.91
C PHE A 442 17.78 -20.08 -2.90
N ILE A 443 18.29 -21.12 -3.57
CA ILE A 443 19.37 -21.03 -4.56
C ILE A 443 18.98 -20.10 -5.72
N MET A 444 17.76 -20.25 -6.23
CA MET A 444 17.28 -19.51 -7.40
C MET A 444 16.85 -18.08 -7.08
N PHE A 445 16.18 -17.89 -5.93
CA PHE A 445 15.49 -16.64 -5.60
C PHE A 445 15.84 -16.12 -4.21
N GLY A 446 15.75 -16.98 -3.18
CA GLY A 446 15.75 -16.54 -1.79
C GLY A 446 16.98 -15.74 -1.35
N LYS A 447 18.17 -16.11 -1.84
CA LYS A 447 19.42 -15.37 -1.57
C LYS A 447 19.45 -13.94 -2.12
N ASN A 448 18.72 -13.69 -3.21
CA ASN A 448 18.65 -12.37 -3.86
C ASN A 448 17.47 -11.53 -3.33
N GLU A 449 16.55 -12.15 -2.59
CA GLU A 449 15.37 -11.51 -2.03
C GLU A 449 15.57 -11.04 -0.58
N ASP A 450 16.77 -11.23 -0.03
CA ASP A 450 17.14 -11.01 1.39
C ASP A 450 16.27 -11.82 2.37
N ARG A 451 15.87 -13.04 1.99
CA ARG A 451 15.05 -13.89 2.87
C ARG A 451 15.84 -14.37 4.08
N ILE A 452 15.14 -14.57 5.20
CA ILE A 452 15.72 -15.15 6.42
C ILE A 452 15.81 -16.66 6.23
N TYR A 453 17.00 -17.24 6.39
CA TYR A 453 17.24 -18.69 6.16
C TYR A 453 18.05 -19.37 7.27
N SER A 454 18.52 -18.63 8.26
CA SER A 454 19.38 -19.14 9.32
C SER A 454 18.83 -18.77 10.70
N GLY A 455 18.87 -19.73 11.62
CA GLY A 455 18.53 -19.54 13.04
C GLY A 455 19.69 -19.03 13.88
N THR A 456 20.90 -18.96 13.32
CA THR A 456 22.14 -18.66 14.04
C THR A 456 22.77 -17.34 13.64
N LEU A 457 22.41 -16.81 12.47
CA LEU A 457 22.98 -15.58 11.95
C LEU A 457 22.11 -14.38 12.33
N PRO A 458 22.70 -13.27 12.77
CA PRO A 458 21.94 -12.08 13.09
C PRO A 458 21.45 -11.37 11.82
N LEU A 459 20.30 -10.73 11.92
CA LEU A 459 19.82 -9.74 10.98
C LEU A 459 20.41 -8.38 11.34
N LEU A 460 20.96 -7.69 10.33
CA LEU A 460 21.51 -6.35 10.44
C LEU A 460 20.76 -5.39 9.52
N MET A 461 20.58 -4.16 9.97
CA MET A 461 20.12 -3.09 9.11
C MET A 461 21.12 -2.89 7.97
N LYS A 462 20.62 -2.69 6.75
CA LYS A 462 21.46 -2.38 5.59
C LYS A 462 22.30 -1.12 5.86
N ASP A 463 23.61 -1.21 5.65
CA ASP A 463 24.54 -0.11 5.95
C ASP A 463 24.18 1.20 5.24
N TRP A 464 23.77 1.10 3.98
CA TRP A 464 23.39 2.29 3.21
C TRP A 464 22.14 2.96 3.81
N LEU A 465 21.21 2.18 4.33
CA LEU A 465 19.98 2.68 4.93
C LEU A 465 20.27 3.34 6.26
N ARG A 466 21.09 2.70 7.10
CA ARG A 466 21.55 3.29 8.38
C ARG A 466 22.19 4.66 8.15
N LYS A 467 23.11 4.76 7.18
CA LYS A 467 23.77 6.03 6.82
C LYS A 467 22.76 7.10 6.40
N GLU A 468 21.75 6.71 5.60
CA GLU A 468 20.73 7.64 5.11
C GLU A 468 19.78 8.11 6.22
N LEU A 469 19.41 7.23 7.16
CA LEU A 469 18.60 7.60 8.32
C LEU A 469 19.33 8.57 9.24
N ILE A 470 20.62 8.32 9.54
CA ILE A 470 21.46 9.24 10.31
C ILE A 470 21.50 10.62 9.64
N ARG A 471 21.61 10.65 8.30
CA ARG A 471 21.60 11.88 7.52
C ARG A 471 20.26 12.63 7.66
N ILE A 472 19.14 11.94 7.48
CA ILE A 472 17.78 12.51 7.58
C ILE A 472 17.52 13.06 8.99
N GLU A 473 17.90 12.31 10.02
CA GLU A 473 17.72 12.72 11.42
C GLU A 473 18.61 13.91 11.79
N GLY A 474 19.87 13.93 11.32
CA GLY A 474 20.76 15.08 11.48
C GLY A 474 20.20 16.35 10.84
N ASP A 475 19.70 16.26 9.60
CA ASP A 475 19.06 17.37 8.89
C ASP A 475 17.81 17.91 9.61
N ASN A 476 17.10 17.04 10.34
CA ASN A 476 15.91 17.41 11.12
C ASN A 476 16.27 18.03 12.46
N GLN A 477 17.28 17.52 13.17
CA GLN A 477 17.74 18.08 14.44
C GLN A 477 18.20 19.54 14.29
N ASP A 478 18.87 19.89 13.19
CA ASP A 478 19.30 21.26 12.93
C ASP A 478 18.12 22.22 12.70
N LYS A 479 17.05 21.73 12.07
CA LYS A 479 15.80 22.49 11.91
C LYS A 479 15.06 22.64 13.24
N ASP A 480 15.05 21.59 14.05
CA ASP A 480 14.38 21.55 15.34
C ASP A 480 15.08 22.41 16.39
N ARG A 481 16.42 22.43 16.45
CA ARG A 481 17.18 23.31 17.34
C ARG A 481 16.86 24.79 17.14
N ARG A 482 16.55 25.18 15.90
CA ARG A 482 16.12 26.55 15.59
C ARG A 482 14.68 26.84 16.04
N ARG A 483 13.85 25.81 16.20
CA ARG A 483 12.41 25.92 16.52
C ARG A 483 12.10 25.70 18.00
N LYS A 484 12.76 24.74 18.65
CA LYS A 484 12.47 24.26 20.01
C LYS A 484 13.37 24.95 21.04
N ARG A 485 12.94 26.15 21.48
CA ARG A 485 13.36 26.72 22.77
C ARG A 485 12.42 26.36 23.93
N GLY A 486 11.48 25.40 23.78
CA GLY A 486 10.44 25.22 24.82
C GLY A 486 9.63 23.91 24.89
N SER A 487 9.92 22.84 24.14
CA SER A 487 9.24 21.55 24.36
C SER A 487 10.25 20.41 24.49
N GLY A 488 10.49 19.97 25.73
CA GLY A 488 11.47 18.95 26.08
C GLY A 488 11.04 17.50 25.81
N LYS A 489 10.09 17.26 24.89
CA LYS A 489 9.70 15.88 24.55
C LYS A 489 10.61 15.37 23.44
N GLU A 490 11.49 14.45 23.81
CA GLU A 490 12.36 13.73 22.87
C GLU A 490 11.48 12.87 21.95
N VAL A 491 11.60 13.07 20.65
CA VAL A 491 10.93 12.24 19.64
C VAL A 491 11.83 11.04 19.43
N GLU A 492 11.27 9.84 19.60
CA GLU A 492 11.97 8.60 19.35
C GLU A 492 12.50 8.57 17.91
N SER A 493 13.79 8.23 17.74
CA SER A 493 14.45 8.15 16.44
C SER A 493 13.89 6.98 15.62
N THR A 494 13.72 7.18 14.32
CA THR A 494 13.30 6.13 13.38
C THR A 494 14.31 4.98 13.38
N MET A 495 15.60 5.31 13.48
CA MET A 495 16.67 4.31 13.58
C MET A 495 16.51 3.43 14.84
N ALA A 496 16.22 4.03 16.00
CA ALA A 496 16.05 3.29 17.25
C ALA A 496 14.90 2.27 17.16
N ILE A 497 13.78 2.64 16.55
CA ILE A 497 12.63 1.75 16.35
C ILE A 497 13.00 0.55 15.46
N LEU A 498 13.73 0.80 14.37
CA LEU A 498 14.17 -0.28 13.47
C LEU A 498 15.21 -1.21 14.12
N GLU A 499 16.14 -0.67 14.92
CA GLU A 499 17.13 -1.47 15.64
C GLU A 499 16.47 -2.34 16.70
N GLU A 500 15.49 -1.81 17.43
CA GLU A 500 14.73 -2.59 18.38
C GLU A 500 13.88 -3.67 17.71
N TYR A 501 13.28 -3.34 16.55
CA TYR A 501 12.58 -4.31 15.72
C TYR A 501 13.49 -5.47 15.32
N LEU A 502 14.71 -5.19 14.84
CA LEU A 502 15.68 -6.23 14.49
C LEU A 502 16.15 -7.02 15.70
N ALA A 503 16.38 -6.35 16.84
CA ALA A 503 16.78 -7.03 18.06
C ALA A 503 15.70 -8.04 18.51
N ALA A 504 14.42 -7.68 18.39
CA ALA A 504 13.31 -8.57 18.68
C ALA A 504 13.20 -9.72 17.68
N LEU A 505 13.31 -9.46 16.37
CA LEU A 505 13.34 -10.52 15.36
C LEU A 505 14.50 -11.50 15.59
N ASN A 506 15.70 -11.00 15.88
CA ASN A 506 16.85 -11.84 16.18
C ASN A 506 16.63 -12.71 17.43
N ARG A 507 16.00 -12.18 18.48
CA ARG A 507 15.65 -12.98 19.67
C ARG A 507 14.68 -14.10 19.33
N ASP A 508 13.69 -13.85 18.48
CA ASP A 508 12.70 -14.86 18.09
C ASP A 508 13.32 -15.97 17.24
N ILE A 509 14.20 -15.58 16.31
CA ILE A 509 14.90 -16.52 15.42
C ILE A 509 15.90 -17.38 16.21
N ILE A 510 16.65 -16.79 17.14
CA ILE A 510 17.71 -17.48 17.89
C ILE A 510 17.16 -18.24 19.11
N GLY A 511 16.20 -17.65 19.83
CA GLY A 511 15.70 -18.15 21.11
C GLY A 511 15.08 -19.54 21.03
N GLU A 512 14.57 -19.93 19.86
CA GLU A 512 13.93 -21.22 19.65
C GLU A 512 14.91 -22.40 19.62
N LYS A 513 16.19 -22.17 19.32
CA LYS A 513 17.19 -23.24 19.33
C LYS A 513 17.32 -23.88 20.72
N LYS A 514 17.21 -23.06 21.78
CA LYS A 514 17.31 -23.53 23.17
C LYS A 514 16.16 -24.45 23.58
N ASN A 515 14.98 -24.29 22.97
CA ASN A 515 13.82 -25.11 23.30
C ASN A 515 13.85 -26.48 22.61
N HIS A 516 14.51 -26.62 21.46
CA HIS A 516 14.60 -27.90 20.75
C HIS A 516 15.73 -28.81 21.25
N GLU A 517 16.86 -28.26 21.68
CA GLU A 517 17.98 -29.06 22.21
C GLU A 517 17.68 -29.69 23.59
N GLY A 518 16.69 -29.17 24.33
CA GLY A 518 16.32 -29.67 25.67
C GLY A 518 15.35 -30.86 25.71
N VAL A 519 14.76 -31.28 24.58
CA VAL A 519 13.69 -32.31 24.56
C VAL A 519 14.21 -33.70 24.14
N GLY A 520 15.43 -33.79 23.62
CA GLY A 520 16.02 -35.06 23.14
C GLY A 520 16.88 -35.84 24.15
N GLY A 521 16.97 -35.38 25.40
CA GLY A 521 17.82 -35.98 26.43
C GLY A 521 17.04 -36.56 27.60
N LYS A 522 16.22 -37.58 27.37
CA LYS A 522 15.71 -38.49 28.41
C LYS A 522 15.58 -39.90 27.88
#